data_AF-A0A954GNJ0-F1
#
_entry.id   AF-A0A954GNJ0-F1
#
_cell.length_a   1.000
_cell.length_b   1.000
_cell.length_c   1.000
_cell.angle_alpha   90.00
_cell.angle_beta   90.00
_cell.angle_gamma   90.00
#
_symmetry.space_group_name_H-M   'P 1'
#
loop_
_entity.id
_entity.type
_entity.pdbx_description
1 polymer ?
#
loop_
_entity_poly.entity_id
_entity_poly.type
_entity_poly.pdbx_seq_one_letter_code
_entity_poly.pdbx_strand_id
1 'polypeptide(L)'
;MLLLSDANHVEGRRPDWHIGEIVGLSEKQIKRIRQQFVNEGLQESLQRKPRSDAGTPKKIDGEVEAKLVALCCSEPPAGRQRWTLSLLVDELCRLKIVASVCRETVRQTLKKISSSRGRRNVSASRKKTAPVSLHTWKKSSTSTSNSTTKRTR
;
A
#
# COMPACT_ATOMS: atom_id res chain seq x y z
N MET A 1 15.43 19.42 -13.86
CA MET A 1 16.30 19.07 -12.71
C MET A 1 17.68 18.64 -13.20
N LEU A 2 17.80 17.63 -14.07
CA LEU A 2 19.10 17.22 -14.64
C LEU A 2 19.82 18.32 -15.43
N LEU A 3 19.06 19.14 -16.18
CA LEU A 3 19.58 20.28 -16.95
C LEU A 3 20.23 21.38 -16.07
N LEU A 4 19.76 21.55 -14.83
CA LEU A 4 20.30 22.56 -13.91
C LEU A 4 21.66 22.17 -13.34
N SER A 5 22.00 20.87 -13.39
CA SER A 5 23.30 20.34 -12.94
C SER A 5 24.30 20.17 -14.08
N ASP A 6 23.89 20.46 -15.32
CA ASP A 6 24.74 20.31 -16.49
C ASP A 6 25.87 21.34 -16.47
N ALA A 7 27.07 20.90 -16.87
CA ALA A 7 28.22 21.78 -17.03
C ALA A 7 28.03 22.76 -18.20
N ASN A 8 27.21 22.40 -19.18
CA ASN A 8 26.88 23.21 -20.36
C ASN A 8 25.64 24.10 -20.17
N HIS A 9 25.15 24.27 -18.95
CA HIS A 9 24.05 25.19 -18.68
C HIS A 9 24.46 26.63 -19.05
N VAL A 10 23.53 27.45 -19.55
CA VAL A 10 23.79 28.82 -20.03
C VAL A 10 24.48 29.70 -18.96
N GLU A 11 24.17 29.43 -17.69
CA GLU A 11 24.77 30.11 -16.53
C GLU A 11 25.87 29.30 -15.82
N GLY A 12 26.37 28.24 -16.47
CA GLY A 12 27.35 27.32 -15.93
C GLY A 12 26.78 26.34 -14.89
N ARG A 13 27.66 25.48 -14.36
CA ARG A 13 27.30 24.42 -13.42
C ARG A 13 26.83 24.99 -12.09
N ARG A 14 25.56 24.74 -11.73
CA ARG A 14 25.03 25.11 -10.41
C ARG A 14 25.40 24.08 -9.33
N PRO A 15 25.67 24.50 -8.09
CA PRO A 15 25.93 23.58 -6.98
C PRO A 15 24.64 22.88 -6.52
N ASP A 16 24.77 21.67 -5.97
CA ASP A 16 23.63 20.81 -5.63
C ASP A 16 22.66 21.49 -4.62
N TRP A 17 23.16 22.29 -3.67
CA TRP A 17 22.31 23.01 -2.70
C TRP A 17 21.35 24.00 -3.39
N HIS A 18 21.84 24.74 -4.38
CA HIS A 18 21.08 25.75 -5.12
C HIS A 18 20.04 25.08 -6.03
N ILE A 19 20.39 23.94 -6.64
CA ILE A 19 19.45 23.12 -7.41
C ILE A 19 18.35 22.57 -6.50
N GLY A 20 18.70 22.19 -5.28
CA GLY A 20 17.76 21.72 -4.27
C GLY A 20 16.74 22.76 -3.87
N GLU A 21 17.17 24.01 -3.71
CA GLU A 21 16.30 25.15 -3.42
C GLU A 21 15.29 25.40 -4.54
N ILE A 22 15.74 25.38 -5.81
CA ILE A 22 14.86 25.58 -6.98
C ILE A 22 13.83 24.46 -7.14
N VAL A 23 14.25 23.21 -6.95
CA VAL A 23 13.42 22.02 -7.26
C VAL A 23 12.68 21.49 -6.03
N GLY A 24 13.00 21.97 -4.83
CA GLY A 24 12.43 21.50 -3.57
C GLY A 24 12.89 20.08 -3.20
N LEU A 25 14.13 19.72 -3.55
CA LEU A 25 14.71 18.41 -3.28
C LEU A 25 15.93 18.53 -2.37
N SER A 26 16.15 17.53 -1.51
CA SER A 26 17.40 17.44 -0.75
C SER A 26 18.58 17.11 -1.66
N GLU A 27 19.78 17.58 -1.33
CA GLU A 27 21.02 17.26 -2.06
C GLU A 27 21.24 15.75 -2.25
N LYS A 28 20.83 14.94 -1.27
CA LYS A 28 20.91 13.47 -1.34
C LYS A 28 20.04 12.91 -2.47
N GLN A 29 18.85 13.48 -2.70
CA GLN A 29 17.99 13.09 -3.82
C GLN A 29 18.60 13.51 -5.15
N ILE A 30 19.20 14.70 -5.21
CA ILE A 30 19.86 15.22 -6.40
C ILE A 30 21.00 14.31 -6.85
N LYS A 31 21.87 13.92 -5.91
CA LYS A 31 22.97 13.00 -6.16
C LYS A 31 22.48 11.62 -6.61
N ARG A 32 21.42 11.09 -5.99
CA ARG A 32 20.81 9.81 -6.39
C ARG A 32 20.26 9.83 -7.81
N ILE A 33 19.53 10.88 -8.19
CA ILE A 33 18.96 11.03 -9.54
C ILE A 33 20.09 11.12 -10.57
N ARG A 34 21.15 11.90 -10.30
CA ARG A 34 22.32 11.99 -11.19
C ARG A 34 23.04 10.65 -11.33
N GLN A 35 23.27 9.95 -10.22
CA GLN A 35 23.88 8.62 -10.26
C GLN A 35 23.04 7.62 -11.06
N GLN A 36 21.71 7.66 -10.87
CA GLN A 36 20.78 6.80 -11.59
C GLN A 36 20.78 7.12 -13.08
N PHE A 37 20.79 8.39 -13.47
CA PHE A 37 20.89 8.81 -14.86
C PHE A 37 22.15 8.28 -15.54
N VAL A 38 23.31 8.38 -14.87
CA VAL A 38 24.59 7.88 -15.42
C VAL A 38 24.58 6.35 -15.53
N ASN A 39 23.98 5.64 -14.58
CA ASN A 39 24.03 4.18 -14.52
C ASN A 39 22.95 3.48 -15.36
N GLU A 40 21.73 4.02 -15.37
CA GLU A 40 20.53 3.37 -15.92
C GLU A 40 19.94 4.16 -17.12
N GLY A 41 20.43 5.37 -17.39
CA GLY A 41 19.96 6.22 -18.49
C GLY A 41 18.76 7.10 -18.14
N LEU A 42 18.33 7.92 -19.10
CA LEU A 42 17.29 8.93 -18.89
C LEU A 42 15.94 8.34 -18.50
N GLN A 43 15.46 7.34 -19.24
CA GLN A 43 14.13 6.78 -19.03
C GLN A 43 13.98 6.16 -17.64
N GLU A 44 14.96 5.37 -17.21
CA GLU A 44 14.95 4.73 -15.89
C GLU A 44 15.06 5.75 -14.75
N SER A 45 15.80 6.85 -14.95
CA SER A 45 15.90 7.92 -13.94
C SER A 45 14.62 8.74 -13.77
N LEU A 46 13.77 8.81 -14.81
CA LEU A 46 12.49 9.52 -14.78
C LEU A 46 11.35 8.65 -14.26
N GLN A 47 11.43 7.34 -14.48
CA GLN A 47 10.39 6.41 -14.08
C GLN A 47 10.61 5.91 -12.66
N ARG A 48 9.50 5.70 -11.95
CA ARG A 48 9.55 5.04 -10.64
C ARG A 48 9.91 3.57 -10.85
N LYS A 49 11.06 3.14 -10.32
CA LYS A 49 11.45 1.73 -10.30
C LYS A 49 10.34 0.87 -9.65
N PRO A 50 9.84 -0.17 -10.35
CA PRO A 50 8.87 -1.08 -9.76
C PRO A 50 9.49 -1.76 -8.54
N ARG A 51 8.68 -1.94 -7.50
CA ARG A 51 9.13 -2.58 -6.27
C ARG A 51 9.41 -4.06 -6.57
N SER A 52 10.65 -4.50 -6.40
CA SER A 52 11.05 -5.90 -6.64
C SER A 52 10.46 -6.85 -5.59
N ASP A 53 10.31 -6.39 -4.35
CA ASP A 53 9.65 -7.09 -3.26
C ASP A 53 8.14 -6.81 -3.26
N ALA A 54 7.46 -7.08 -4.38
CA ALA A 54 6.01 -6.92 -4.51
C ALA A 54 5.21 -7.94 -3.68
N GLY A 55 5.55 -8.14 -2.40
CA GLY A 55 4.80 -8.91 -1.41
C GLY A 55 4.56 -10.38 -1.75
N THR A 56 3.82 -11.07 -0.87
CA THR A 56 3.28 -12.40 -1.14
C THR A 56 2.29 -12.31 -2.31
N PRO A 57 2.38 -13.21 -3.32
CA PRO A 57 1.42 -13.24 -4.41
C PRO A 57 0.00 -13.40 -3.86
N LYS A 58 -0.97 -12.75 -4.52
CA LYS A 58 -2.36 -12.84 -4.07
C LYS A 58 -2.85 -14.26 -4.27
N LYS A 59 -3.57 -14.79 -3.27
CA LYS A 59 -4.23 -16.11 -3.40
C LYS A 59 -5.37 -16.12 -4.42
N ILE A 60 -5.91 -14.93 -4.74
CA ILE A 60 -6.94 -14.73 -5.75
C ILE A 60 -6.31 -13.86 -6.83
N ASP A 61 -5.96 -14.49 -7.95
CA ASP A 61 -5.47 -13.83 -9.15
C ASP A 61 -6.64 -13.46 -10.08
N GLY A 62 -6.36 -12.74 -11.17
CA GLY A 62 -7.38 -12.25 -12.09
C GLY A 62 -8.29 -13.34 -12.68
N GLU A 63 -7.74 -14.51 -12.97
CA GLU A 63 -8.53 -15.66 -13.45
C GLU A 63 -9.48 -16.19 -12.35
N VAL A 64 -8.99 -16.27 -11.12
CA VAL A 64 -9.81 -16.67 -9.96
C VAL A 64 -10.88 -15.62 -9.66
N GLU A 65 -10.56 -14.33 -9.79
CA GLU A 65 -11.55 -13.23 -9.68
C GLU A 65 -12.68 -13.43 -10.70
N ALA A 66 -12.36 -13.75 -11.96
CA ALA A 66 -13.35 -13.97 -13.01
C ALA A 66 -14.25 -15.19 -12.72
N LYS A 67 -13.67 -16.31 -12.30
CA LYS A 67 -14.42 -17.51 -11.90
C LYS A 67 -15.33 -17.25 -10.70
N LEU A 68 -14.86 -16.49 -9.72
CA LEU A 68 -15.68 -16.09 -8.57
C LEU A 68 -16.87 -15.21 -8.98
N VAL A 69 -16.69 -14.28 -9.92
CA VAL A 69 -17.81 -13.47 -10.44
C VAL A 69 -18.81 -14.33 -11.18
N ALA A 70 -18.34 -15.25 -12.03
CA ALA A 70 -19.21 -16.18 -12.75
C ALA A 70 -20.05 -17.03 -11.78
N LEU A 71 -19.45 -17.53 -10.70
CA LEU A 71 -20.17 -18.25 -9.63
C LEU A 71 -21.22 -17.35 -8.94
N CYS A 72 -20.89 -16.09 -8.65
CA CYS A 72 -21.86 -15.19 -8.01
C CYS A 72 -23.05 -14.87 -8.92
N CYS A 73 -22.86 -14.89 -10.24
CA CYS A 73 -23.91 -14.69 -11.23
C CYS A 73 -24.68 -15.97 -11.58
N SER A 74 -24.23 -17.15 -11.14
CA SER A 74 -24.93 -18.41 -11.35
C SER A 74 -25.94 -18.70 -10.26
N GLU A 75 -26.76 -19.72 -10.48
CA GLU A 75 -27.76 -20.16 -9.50
C GLU A 75 -27.07 -20.75 -8.25
N PRO A 76 -27.53 -20.39 -7.03
CA PRO A 76 -26.99 -20.94 -5.80
C PRO A 76 -27.30 -22.45 -5.66
N PRO A 77 -26.50 -23.19 -4.89
CA PRO A 77 -26.69 -24.62 -4.70
C PRO A 77 -28.04 -24.93 -4.06
N ALA A 78 -28.56 -26.14 -4.34
CA ALA A 78 -29.89 -26.58 -3.92
C ALA A 78 -30.14 -26.35 -2.42
N GLY A 79 -31.32 -25.83 -2.08
CA GLY A 79 -31.71 -25.52 -0.70
C GLY A 79 -31.18 -24.16 -0.19
N ARG A 80 -30.61 -23.32 -1.05
CA ARG A 80 -30.18 -21.95 -0.72
C ARG A 80 -30.79 -20.94 -1.69
N GLN A 81 -31.29 -19.83 -1.16
CA GLN A 81 -31.88 -18.76 -1.97
C GLN A 81 -30.84 -17.79 -2.55
N ARG A 82 -29.63 -17.73 -1.99
CA ARG A 82 -28.58 -16.80 -2.40
C ARG A 82 -27.18 -17.32 -2.07
N TRP A 83 -26.20 -16.84 -2.82
CA TRP A 83 -24.79 -17.02 -2.47
C TRP A 83 -24.45 -16.30 -1.17
N THR A 84 -23.86 -17.03 -0.24
CA THR A 84 -23.21 -16.45 0.94
C THR A 84 -21.70 -16.56 0.78
N LEU A 85 -20.95 -15.71 1.48
CA LEU A 85 -19.48 -15.75 1.40
C LEU A 85 -18.91 -17.11 1.81
N SER A 86 -19.51 -17.81 2.77
CA SER A 86 -19.06 -19.15 3.18
C SER A 86 -19.30 -20.17 2.06
N LEU A 87 -20.49 -20.15 1.44
CA LEU A 87 -20.78 -21.02 0.29
C LEU A 87 -19.81 -20.78 -0.87
N LEU A 88 -19.45 -19.51 -1.12
CA LEU A 88 -18.48 -19.19 -2.16
C LEU A 88 -17.07 -19.72 -1.82
N VAL A 89 -16.65 -19.66 -0.56
CA VAL A 89 -15.38 -20.26 -0.11
C VAL A 89 -15.40 -21.77 -0.31
N ASP A 90 -16.45 -22.42 0.17
CA ASP A 90 -16.59 -23.88 0.09
C ASP A 90 -16.61 -24.35 -1.37
N GLU A 91 -17.33 -23.64 -2.23
CA GLU A 91 -17.44 -23.93 -3.66
C GLU A 91 -16.13 -23.69 -4.40
N LEU A 92 -15.40 -22.61 -4.10
CA LEU A 92 -14.08 -22.35 -4.68
C LEU A 92 -13.07 -23.45 -4.33
N CYS A 93 -13.11 -23.96 -3.10
CA CYS A 93 -12.28 -25.09 -2.66
C CYS A 93 -12.74 -26.41 -3.31
N ARG A 94 -14.06 -26.65 -3.38
CA ARG A 94 -14.67 -27.85 -4.00
C ARG A 94 -14.30 -27.98 -5.47
N LEU A 95 -14.35 -26.87 -6.22
CA LEU A 95 -13.96 -26.81 -7.64
C LEU A 95 -12.44 -26.76 -7.85
N LYS A 96 -11.64 -26.84 -6.77
CA LYS A 96 -10.17 -26.79 -6.78
C LYS A 96 -9.61 -25.55 -7.52
N ILE A 97 -10.35 -24.44 -7.49
CA ILE A 97 -9.92 -23.17 -8.08
C ILE A 97 -8.83 -22.54 -7.20
N VAL A 98 -8.95 -22.69 -5.87
CA VAL A 98 -7.96 -22.25 -4.88
C VAL A 98 -7.79 -23.33 -3.83
N ALA A 99 -6.55 -23.59 -3.38
CA ALA A 99 -6.26 -24.60 -2.37
C ALA A 99 -6.87 -24.29 -0.99
N SER A 100 -6.84 -23.02 -0.59
CA SER A 100 -7.47 -22.54 0.64
C SER A 100 -7.61 -21.02 0.61
N VAL A 101 -8.81 -20.54 0.91
CA VAL A 101 -9.13 -19.12 0.97
C VAL A 101 -10.00 -18.82 2.18
N CYS A 102 -9.78 -17.67 2.83
CA CYS A 102 -10.65 -17.24 3.91
C CYS A 102 -11.81 -16.39 3.38
N ARG A 103 -12.93 -16.40 4.12
CA ARG A 103 -14.14 -15.63 3.82
C ARG A 103 -13.86 -14.14 3.58
N GLU A 104 -12.91 -13.58 4.31
CA GLU A 104 -12.54 -12.16 4.22
C GLU A 104 -11.86 -11.82 2.89
N THR A 105 -11.01 -12.71 2.36
CA THR A 105 -10.40 -12.52 1.04
C THR A 105 -11.47 -12.48 -0.05
N VAL A 106 -12.45 -13.38 -0.01
CA VAL A 106 -13.57 -13.39 -0.97
C VAL A 106 -14.37 -12.09 -0.88
N ARG A 107 -14.70 -11.63 0.33
CA ARG A 107 -15.42 -10.36 0.54
C ARG A 107 -14.65 -9.16 -0.01
N GLN A 108 -13.35 -9.06 0.27
CA GLN A 108 -12.50 -7.97 -0.21
C GLN A 108 -12.39 -7.97 -1.73
N THR A 109 -12.26 -9.16 -2.33
CA THR A 109 -12.26 -9.32 -3.78
C THR A 109 -13.57 -8.83 -4.40
N LEU A 110 -14.72 -9.31 -3.90
CA LEU A 110 -16.04 -8.88 -4.40
C LEU A 110 -16.27 -7.37 -4.18
N LYS A 111 -15.81 -6.81 -3.06
CA LYS A 111 -15.86 -5.35 -2.82
C LYS A 111 -15.03 -4.58 -3.85
N LYS A 112 -13.83 -5.06 -4.17
CA LYS A 112 -12.94 -4.43 -5.17
C LYS A 112 -13.49 -4.54 -6.60
N ILE A 113 -14.31 -5.56 -6.87
CA ILE A 113 -14.97 -5.75 -8.17
C ILE A 113 -16.21 -4.84 -8.28
N SER A 114 -17.02 -4.76 -7.22
CA SER A 114 -18.22 -3.90 -7.18
C SER A 114 -17.92 -2.41 -7.10
N SER A 115 -16.78 -2.00 -6.54
CA SER A 115 -16.30 -0.63 -6.73
C SER A 115 -15.94 -0.44 -8.20
N SER A 116 -16.72 0.36 -8.93
CA SER A 116 -16.42 0.78 -10.29
C SER A 116 -14.93 1.11 -10.40
N ARG A 117 -14.17 0.33 -11.17
CA ARG A 117 -12.75 0.61 -11.46
C ARG A 117 -12.70 1.75 -12.47
N GLY A 118 -13.20 2.93 -12.08
CA GLY A 118 -12.78 4.18 -12.71
C GLY A 118 -11.26 4.20 -12.73
N ARG A 119 -10.68 4.63 -13.86
CA ARG A 119 -9.25 4.69 -14.19
C ARG A 119 -8.33 4.63 -12.97
N ARG A 120 -7.23 3.85 -13.06
CA ARG A 120 -6.09 3.87 -12.12
C ARG A 120 -5.99 5.22 -11.40
N ASN A 121 -6.40 5.26 -10.13
CA ASN A 121 -6.21 6.45 -9.31
C ASN A 121 -4.70 6.61 -9.08
N VAL A 122 -4.02 7.32 -9.99
CA VAL A 122 -2.62 7.76 -9.80
C VAL A 122 -2.54 8.74 -8.63
N SER A 123 -3.66 9.31 -8.22
CA SER A 123 -3.79 10.14 -7.03
C SER A 123 -4.39 9.35 -5.86
N ALA A 124 -3.53 8.65 -5.11
CA ALA A 124 -3.80 8.51 -3.68
C ALA A 124 -3.69 9.92 -3.07
N SER A 125 -4.82 10.60 -2.89
CA SER A 125 -4.85 11.85 -2.14
C SER A 125 -4.29 11.56 -0.76
N ARG A 126 -3.17 12.21 -0.39
CA ARG A 126 -2.69 12.17 0.99
C ARG A 126 -3.84 12.64 1.87
N LYS A 127 -4.30 11.81 2.81
CA LYS A 127 -5.10 12.35 3.92
C LYS A 127 -4.23 13.44 4.54
N LYS A 128 -4.75 14.66 4.67
CA LYS A 128 -4.05 15.73 5.40
C LYS A 128 -3.82 15.20 6.81
N THR A 129 -2.60 14.79 7.12
CA THR A 129 -2.19 14.58 8.50
C THR A 129 -2.28 15.95 9.16
N ALA A 130 -3.08 16.06 10.22
CA ALA A 130 -3.04 17.23 11.08
C ALA A 130 -1.58 17.45 11.52
N PRO A 131 -1.11 18.71 11.65
CA PRO A 131 0.23 18.96 12.15
C PRO A 131 0.41 18.25 13.48
N VAL A 132 1.53 17.54 13.64
CA VAL A 132 1.94 16.92 14.90
C VAL A 132 1.96 18.03 15.94
N SER A 133 0.95 18.07 16.81
CA SER A 133 1.05 18.80 18.05
C SER A 133 2.10 18.08 18.88
N LEU A 134 3.22 18.76 19.13
CA LEU A 134 4.24 18.34 20.09
C LEU A 134 3.56 18.20 21.46
N HIS A 135 2.98 17.03 21.73
CA HIS A 135 2.52 16.69 23.05
C HIS A 135 3.76 16.39 23.88
N THR A 136 4.23 17.41 24.59
CA THR A 136 5.07 17.26 25.77
C THR A 136 4.38 16.29 26.71
N TRP A 137 4.97 15.10 26.87
CA TRP A 137 4.44 14.07 27.75
C TRP A 137 4.57 14.57 29.20
N LYS A 138 3.44 14.92 29.83
CA LYS A 138 3.39 15.17 31.28
C LYS A 138 3.56 13.84 32.01
N LYS A 139 4.61 13.71 32.81
CA LYS A 139 4.74 12.65 33.81
C LYS A 139 3.80 12.93 34.97
N SER A 140 2.83 12.06 35.19
CA SER A 140 2.15 11.94 36.49
C SER A 140 1.64 10.52 36.64
N SER A 141 2.38 9.71 37.41
CA SER A 141 1.88 8.44 37.93
C SER A 141 1.83 8.56 39.44
N THR A 142 0.64 8.85 39.96
CA THR A 142 0.27 8.53 41.34
C THR A 142 -0.29 7.11 41.29
N SER A 143 0.33 6.15 42.00
CA SER A 143 -0.31 4.87 42.26
C SER A 143 -0.15 4.48 43.72
N THR A 144 -1.31 4.36 44.32
CA THR A 144 -1.75 3.90 45.63
C THR A 144 -0.95 2.73 46.21
N SER A 145 -0.62 2.82 47.50
CA SER A 145 -0.05 1.73 48.29
C SER A 145 -1.07 0.61 48.52
N ASN A 146 -0.76 -0.62 48.12
CA ASN A 146 -1.51 -1.80 48.54
C ASN A 146 -1.09 -2.22 49.95
N SER A 147 -1.98 -2.11 50.93
CA SER A 147 -1.81 -2.71 52.25
C SER A 147 -2.38 -4.13 52.26
N THR A 148 -1.48 -5.12 52.29
CA THR A 148 -1.79 -6.53 52.49
C THR A 148 -2.05 -6.80 53.97
N THR A 149 -3.29 -6.98 54.38
CA THR A 149 -3.60 -7.45 55.74
C THR A 149 -3.66 -8.98 55.75
N LYS A 150 -2.72 -9.56 56.50
CA LYS A 150 -2.56 -11.00 56.74
C LYS A 150 -3.76 -11.55 57.49
N ARG A 151 -4.27 -12.70 57.05
CA ARG A 151 -5.20 -13.56 57.78
C ARG A 151 -4.38 -14.63 58.49
N THR A 152 -4.45 -14.67 59.82
CA THR A 152 -3.88 -15.74 60.64
C THR A 152 -4.96 -16.38 61.49
N ARG A 153 -5.01 -17.71 61.35
CA ARG A 153 -5.52 -18.79 62.22
C ARG A 153 -6.83 -18.58 62.98
#